data_AF-A0A8I2YF79-F1
#
_entry.id   AF-A0A8I2YF79-F1
#
_cell.length_a   1.000
_cell.length_b   1.000
_cell.length_c   1.000
_cell.angle_alpha   90.00
_cell.angle_beta   90.00
_cell.angle_gamma   90.00
#
_symmetry.space_group_name_H-M   'P 1'
#
loop_
_entity.id
_entity.type
_entity.pdbx_description
1 polymer ?
#
loop_
_entity_poly.entity_id
_entity_poly.type
_entity_poly.pdbx_seq_one_letter_code
_entity_poly.pdbx_strand_id
1 'polypeptide(L)'
;MTCFRVNNFSRDVSDCENYTILLNQLKPDECSRTPLQTRDLRQCAEQVLRNTAAIGRRKYLTPASLVAGNPRLNLAFVANLFNTWPGLAPLDEQEAKDYGVVSAASHQRYDSLVWLRSSWVLRW
;
A
#
# COMPACT_ATOMS: atom_id res chain seq x y z
N MET A 1 5.65 7.78 16.45
CA MET A 1 5.44 6.35 16.24
C MET A 1 5.88 6.02 14.83
N THR A 2 7.02 5.37 14.72
CA THR A 2 7.74 5.02 13.49
C THR A 2 7.14 3.74 12.89
N CYS A 3 6.85 3.73 11.59
CA CYS A 3 6.58 2.48 10.87
C CYS A 3 7.82 1.57 10.98
N PHE A 4 7.62 0.32 11.35
CA PHE A 4 8.68 -0.67 11.35
C PHE A 4 8.92 -1.16 9.92
N ARG A 5 10.16 -1.55 9.66
CA ARG A 5 10.54 -2.14 8.39
C ARG A 5 9.80 -3.48 8.22
N VAL A 6 8.91 -3.60 7.23
CA VAL A 6 8.17 -4.79 6.80
C VAL A 6 9.04 -5.66 5.91
N ASN A 7 9.37 -6.83 6.42
CA ASN A 7 10.13 -7.87 5.74
C ASN A 7 9.23 -8.99 5.21
N ASN A 8 7.95 -9.04 5.63
CA ASN A 8 6.99 -10.05 5.20
C ASN A 8 5.54 -9.53 5.19
N PHE A 9 4.67 -10.16 4.39
CA PHE A 9 3.24 -9.83 4.33
C PHE A 9 2.38 -10.61 5.35
N SER A 10 2.97 -11.09 6.44
CA SER A 10 2.25 -11.80 7.49
C SER A 10 2.31 -11.07 8.83
N ARG A 11 3.30 -11.40 9.66
CA ARG A 11 3.42 -10.88 11.02
C ARG A 11 3.58 -9.37 11.02
N ASP A 12 4.42 -8.85 10.13
CA ASP A 12 4.81 -7.43 10.10
C ASP A 12 3.66 -6.50 9.70
N VAL A 13 2.54 -7.03 9.22
CA VAL A 13 1.36 -6.24 8.81
C VAL A 13 0.08 -6.63 9.56
N SER A 14 0.15 -7.64 10.42
CA SER A 14 -1.00 -8.22 11.13
C SER A 14 -1.53 -7.35 12.28
N ASP A 15 -0.73 -6.39 12.76
CA ASP A 15 -1.06 -5.50 13.88
C ASP A 15 -1.73 -4.19 13.45
N CYS A 16 -1.99 -4.02 12.15
CA CYS A 16 -2.65 -2.86 11.54
C CYS A 16 -1.85 -1.55 11.53
N GLU A 17 -0.74 -1.44 12.26
CA GLU A 17 0.00 -0.17 12.39
C GLU A 17 0.55 0.28 11.04
N ASN A 18 1.24 -0.65 10.38
CA ASN A 18 1.87 -0.42 9.10
C ASN A 18 0.82 -0.02 8.04
N TYR A 19 -0.28 -0.75 7.91
CA TYR A 19 -1.34 -0.38 6.97
C TYR A 19 -1.98 0.97 7.28
N THR A 20 -2.13 1.32 8.56
CA THR A 20 -2.66 2.63 8.95
C THR A 20 -1.75 3.76 8.48
N ILE A 21 -0.44 3.59 8.67
CA ILE A 21 0.55 4.58 8.24
C ILE A 21 0.58 4.66 6.71
N LEU A 22 0.57 3.52 6.00
CA LEU A 22 0.54 3.47 4.52
C LEU A 22 -0.64 4.25 3.96
N LEU A 23 -1.85 3.93 4.42
CA LEU A 23 -3.07 4.52 3.90
C LEU A 23 -3.10 6.02 4.14
N ASN A 24 -2.67 6.47 5.32
CA ASN A 24 -2.54 7.89 5.62
C ASN A 24 -1.48 8.59 4.76
N GLN A 25 -0.36 7.93 4.43
CA GLN A 25 0.64 8.50 3.53
C GLN A 25 0.10 8.65 2.10
N LEU A 26 -0.72 7.71 1.63
CA LEU A 26 -1.31 7.75 0.29
C LEU A 26 -2.42 8.79 0.17
N LYS A 27 -3.29 8.88 1.19
CA LYS A 27 -4.47 9.76 1.20
C LYS A 27 -4.74 10.29 2.61
N PRO A 28 -3.96 11.28 3.09
CA PRO A 28 -4.07 11.76 4.46
C PRO A 28 -5.45 12.36 4.79
N ASP A 29 -6.13 12.92 3.79
CA ASP A 29 -7.45 13.56 3.96
C ASP A 29 -8.59 12.55 4.17
N GLU A 30 -8.44 11.32 3.65
CA GLU A 30 -9.45 10.26 3.72
C GLU A 30 -9.09 9.17 4.73
N CYS A 31 -7.80 8.94 4.94
CA CYS A 31 -7.27 7.85 5.75
C CYS A 31 -6.63 8.40 7.03
N SER A 32 -7.40 8.43 8.12
CA SER A 32 -6.90 8.88 9.43
C SER A 32 -5.94 7.88 10.09
N ARG A 33 -5.10 8.37 11.02
CA ARG A 33 -4.22 7.53 11.87
C ARG A 33 -4.88 7.04 13.17
N THR A 34 -6.17 7.28 13.35
CA THR A 34 -6.95 6.84 14.52
C THR A 34 -6.81 5.35 14.86
N PRO A 35 -6.66 4.42 13.89
CA PRO A 35 -6.46 3.00 14.22
C PRO A 35 -5.24 2.73 15.12
N LEU A 36 -4.19 3.56 15.07
CA LEU A 36 -3.01 3.41 15.93
C LEU A 36 -3.31 3.51 17.43
N GLN A 37 -4.48 4.04 17.80
CA GLN A 37 -4.92 4.18 19.19
C GLN A 37 -5.82 3.01 19.64
N THR A 38 -6.21 2.12 18.72
CA THR A 38 -7.14 1.02 18.99
C THR A 38 -6.38 -0.23 19.44
N ARG A 39 -6.55 -0.63 20.70
CA ARG A 39 -5.86 -1.80 21.28
C ARG A 39 -6.37 -3.14 20.75
N ASP A 40 -7.67 -3.25 20.45
CA ASP A 40 -8.24 -4.48 19.92
C ASP A 40 -7.90 -4.63 18.43
N LEU A 41 -7.17 -5.69 18.08
CA LEU A 41 -6.67 -5.89 16.71
C LEU A 41 -7.78 -6.08 15.69
N ARG A 42 -8.91 -6.69 16.06
CA ARG A 42 -10.03 -6.88 15.12
C ARG A 42 -10.72 -5.55 14.82
N GLN A 43 -10.95 -4.72 15.84
CA GLN A 43 -11.48 -3.38 15.67
C GLN A 43 -10.50 -2.49 14.89
N CYS A 44 -9.21 -2.61 15.17
CA CYS A 44 -8.17 -1.88 14.45
C CYS A 44 -8.18 -2.27 12.95
N ALA A 45 -8.25 -3.56 12.64
CA ALA A 45 -8.33 -4.05 11.28
C ALA A 45 -9.62 -3.58 10.56
N GLU A 46 -10.76 -3.54 11.24
CA GLU A 46 -11.98 -2.97 10.65
C GLU A 46 -11.84 -1.47 10.36
N GLN A 47 -11.15 -0.69 11.22
CA GLN A 47 -10.88 0.72 10.94
C GLN A 47 -9.92 0.90 9.75
N VAL A 48 -8.86 0.09 9.64
CA VAL A 48 -7.97 0.08 8.47
C VAL A 48 -8.75 -0.22 7.19
N LEU A 49 -9.61 -1.24 7.21
CA LEU A 49 -10.42 -1.60 6.05
C LEU A 49 -11.51 -0.58 5.73
N ARG A 50 -12.00 0.18 6.71
CA ARG A 50 -12.87 1.35 6.48
C ARG A 50 -12.14 2.49 5.78
N ASN A 51 -10.93 2.85 6.23
CA ASN A 51 -10.09 3.82 5.52
C ASN A 51 -9.83 3.37 4.08
N THR A 52 -9.55 2.08 3.89
CA THR A 52 -9.35 1.50 2.55
C THR A 52 -10.63 1.57 1.69
N ALA A 53 -11.80 1.44 2.30
CA ALA A 53 -13.08 1.56 1.61
C ALA A 53 -13.38 3.01 1.20
N ALA A 54 -12.99 4.01 2.01
CA ALA A 54 -13.15 5.43 1.69
C ALA A 54 -12.44 5.81 0.37
N ILE A 55 -11.27 5.23 0.13
CA ILE A 55 -10.53 5.39 -1.14
C ILE A 55 -10.92 4.36 -2.22
N GLY A 56 -11.99 3.58 -1.99
CA GLY A 56 -12.56 2.62 -2.92
C GLY A 56 -11.68 1.39 -3.19
N ARG A 57 -10.76 1.01 -2.30
CA ARG A 57 -9.77 -0.08 -2.50
C ARG A 57 -9.93 -1.27 -1.55
N ARG A 58 -11.05 -1.40 -0.81
CA ARG A 58 -11.33 -2.56 0.08
C ARG A 58 -11.60 -3.84 -0.72
N LYS A 59 -10.55 -4.57 -1.07
CA LYS A 59 -10.60 -5.90 -1.72
C LYS A 59 -9.66 -6.88 -0.99
N TYR A 60 -9.88 -8.18 -1.18
CA TYR A 60 -9.06 -9.30 -0.68
C TYR A 60 -9.05 -9.53 0.84
N LEU A 61 -8.97 -8.47 1.65
CA LEU A 61 -8.88 -8.59 3.10
C LEU A 61 -10.23 -8.48 3.81
N THR A 62 -10.36 -9.29 4.85
CA THR A 62 -11.31 -9.15 5.95
C THR A 62 -10.53 -8.83 7.24
N PRO A 63 -11.16 -8.32 8.31
CA PRO A 63 -10.45 -8.08 9.57
C PRO A 63 -9.78 -9.36 10.10
N ALA A 64 -10.46 -10.50 9.97
CA ALA A 64 -9.94 -11.78 10.40
C ALA A 64 -8.69 -12.20 9.61
N SER A 65 -8.70 -12.06 8.28
CA SER A 65 -7.56 -12.46 7.44
C SER A 65 -6.36 -11.52 7.58
N LEU A 66 -6.60 -10.24 7.86
CA LEU A 66 -5.55 -9.26 8.16
C LEU A 66 -4.85 -9.62 9.47
N VAL A 67 -5.62 -9.78 10.55
CA VAL A 67 -5.07 -10.13 11.88
C VAL A 67 -4.41 -11.52 11.87
N ALA A 68 -4.94 -12.46 11.09
CA ALA A 68 -4.32 -13.77 10.89
C ALA A 68 -2.99 -13.69 10.12
N GLY A 69 -2.66 -12.55 9.52
CA GLY A 69 -1.41 -12.36 8.77
C GLY A 69 -1.32 -13.24 7.54
N ASN A 70 -2.41 -13.44 6.78
CA ASN A 70 -2.38 -14.29 5.60
C ASN A 70 -1.49 -13.66 4.49
N PRO A 71 -0.32 -14.26 4.15
CA PRO A 71 0.65 -13.63 3.25
C PRO A 71 0.09 -13.36 1.84
N ARG A 72 -0.71 -14.29 1.32
CA ARG A 72 -1.24 -14.20 -0.05
C ARG A 72 -2.29 -13.10 -0.17
N LEU A 73 -3.20 -13.00 0.80
CA LEU A 73 -4.24 -11.97 0.80
C LEU A 73 -3.67 -10.58 1.07
N ASN A 74 -2.69 -10.47 1.99
CA ASN A 74 -2.00 -9.20 2.26
C ASN A 74 -1.19 -8.72 1.04
N LEU A 75 -0.50 -9.62 0.34
CA LEU A 75 0.20 -9.27 -0.90
C LEU A 75 -0.79 -8.81 -1.99
N ALA A 76 -1.90 -9.52 -2.18
CA ALA A 76 -2.94 -9.13 -3.15
C ALA A 76 -3.55 -7.76 -2.81
N PHE A 77 -3.78 -7.49 -1.54
CA PHE A 77 -4.25 -6.20 -1.06
C PHE A 77 -3.27 -5.06 -1.37
N VAL A 78 -1.99 -5.25 -1.08
CA VAL A 78 -0.94 -4.26 -1.37
C VAL A 78 -0.81 -4.02 -2.87
N ALA A 79 -0.85 -5.07 -3.69
CA ALA A 79 -0.84 -4.93 -5.15
C ALA A 79 -2.04 -4.10 -5.65
N ASN A 80 -3.23 -4.31 -5.08
CA ASN A 80 -4.42 -3.55 -5.43
C ASN A 80 -4.34 -2.07 -5.02
N LEU A 81 -3.69 -1.76 -3.90
CA LEU A 81 -3.40 -0.37 -3.52
C LEU A 81 -2.42 0.27 -4.53
N PHE A 82 -1.33 -0.44 -4.85
CA PHE A 82 -0.29 0.06 -5.75
C PHE A 82 -0.82 0.38 -7.16
N ASN A 83 -1.66 -0.48 -7.72
CA ASN A 83 -2.23 -0.28 -9.06
C ASN A 83 -3.01 1.03 -9.21
N THR A 84 -3.43 1.66 -8.11
CA THR A 84 -4.19 2.92 -8.13
C THR A 84 -3.40 4.09 -7.59
N TRP A 85 -2.55 3.84 -6.58
CA TRP A 85 -1.78 4.87 -5.90
C TRP A 85 -0.32 4.40 -5.79
N PRO A 86 0.48 4.49 -6.87
CA PRO A 86 1.87 4.06 -6.83
C PRO A 86 2.72 4.92 -5.87
N GLY A 87 2.23 6.10 -5.49
CA GLY A 87 2.90 6.99 -4.52
C GLY A 87 4.14 7.67 -5.09
N LEU A 88 4.17 7.89 -6.41
CA LEU A 88 5.32 8.43 -7.13
C LEU A 88 5.02 9.82 -7.68
N ALA A 89 6.06 10.65 -7.73
CA ALA A 89 6.07 11.80 -8.61
C ALA A 89 6.09 11.31 -10.06
N PRO A 90 5.49 12.06 -11.01
CA PRO A 90 5.72 11.84 -12.44
C PRO A 90 7.22 11.78 -12.71
N LEU A 91 7.63 10.89 -13.63
CA LEU A 91 9.02 10.88 -14.11
C LEU A 91 9.36 12.25 -14.70
N ASP A 92 10.57 12.72 -14.46
CA ASP A 92 11.03 13.93 -15.15
C ASP A 92 11.33 13.64 -16.64
N GLU A 93 11.51 14.70 -17.43
CA GLU A 93 11.73 14.58 -18.88
C GLU A 93 12.97 13.75 -19.24
N GLN A 94 13.97 13.73 -18.37
CA GLN A 94 15.22 13.05 -18.62
C GLN A 94 15.07 11.55 -18.35
N GLU A 95 14.43 11.21 -17.24
CA GLU A 95 14.03 9.84 -16.91
C GLU A 95 13.06 9.27 -17.96
N ALA A 96 12.08 10.04 -18.41
CA ALA A 96 11.16 9.60 -19.46
C ALA A 96 11.89 9.24 -20.77
N LYS A 97 12.92 10.01 -21.15
CA LYS A 97 13.75 9.78 -22.34
C LYS A 97 14.65 8.55 -22.18
N ASP A 98 15.29 8.39 -21.03
CA ASP A 98 16.20 7.27 -20.76
C ASP A 98 15.48 5.91 -20.76
N TYR A 99 14.22 5.86 -20.33
CA TYR A 99 13.42 4.63 -20.30
C TYR A 99 12.58 4.39 -21.57
N GLY A 100 12.57 5.32 -22.53
CA GLY A 100 11.93 5.17 -23.83
C GLY A 100 10.39 5.13 -23.79
N VAL A 101 9.71 6.09 -23.15
CA VAL A 101 8.24 6.21 -23.25
C VAL A 101 7.99 6.76 -24.64
N VAL A 102 7.74 5.88 -25.60
CA VAL A 102 7.22 6.30 -26.88
C VAL A 102 5.93 5.52 -27.13
N SER A 103 4.82 6.22 -26.88
CA SER A 103 3.43 5.84 -27.15
C SER A 103 2.75 4.84 -26.19
N ALA A 104 1.43 4.96 -26.10
CA ALA A 104 0.50 4.37 -25.12
C ALA A 104 0.56 2.84 -24.95
N ALA A 105 1.26 2.12 -25.84
CA ALA A 105 1.50 0.67 -25.71
C ALA A 105 2.58 0.30 -24.67
N SER A 106 3.37 1.27 -24.17
CA SER A 106 4.45 1.03 -23.19
C SER A 106 4.03 1.20 -21.73
N HIS A 107 2.80 1.65 -21.43
CA HIS A 107 2.36 2.00 -20.06
C HIS A 107 2.57 0.86 -19.06
N GLN A 108 2.39 -0.39 -19.48
CA GLN A 108 2.59 -1.54 -18.60
C GLN A 108 4.07 -1.83 -18.28
N ARG A 109 5.00 -1.47 -19.18
CA ARG A 109 6.46 -1.51 -18.93
C ARG A 109 6.88 -0.35 -18.03
N TYR A 110 6.24 0.80 -18.20
CA TYR A 110 6.39 1.95 -17.31
C TYR A 110 5.96 1.63 -15.89
N ASP A 111 4.75 1.11 -15.71
CA ASP A 111 4.22 0.69 -14.40
C ASP A 111 5.10 -0.38 -13.76
N SER A 112 5.65 -1.31 -14.55
CA SER A 112 6.57 -2.37 -14.07
C SER A 112 7.95 -1.83 -13.67
N LEU A 113 8.50 -0.85 -14.38
CA LEU A 113 9.78 -0.20 -14.05
C LEU A 113 9.64 0.75 -12.86
N VAL A 114 8.52 1.44 -12.78
CA VAL A 114 8.01 2.13 -11.60
C VAL A 114 7.89 1.15 -10.44
N TRP A 115 7.37 -0.05 -10.65
CA TRP A 115 7.30 -1.14 -9.66
C TRP A 115 8.69 -1.52 -9.13
N LEU A 116 9.67 -1.65 -10.02
CA LEU A 116 11.06 -1.98 -9.69
C LEU A 116 11.83 -0.84 -8.98
N ARG A 117 11.64 0.42 -9.42
CA ARG A 117 12.22 1.61 -8.77
C ARG A 117 11.58 1.90 -7.42
N SER A 118 10.28 1.62 -7.30
CA SER A 118 9.54 1.69 -6.05
C SER A 118 9.88 0.49 -5.21
N SER A 119 11.11 0.45 -4.71
CA SER A 119 11.45 -0.38 -3.56
C SER A 119 10.67 0.13 -2.34
N TRP A 120 9.36 -0.13 -2.31
CA TRP A 120 8.58 -0.18 -1.09
C TRP A 120 9.16 -1.24 -0.13
N VAL A 121 9.98 -2.19 -0.61
CA VAL A 121 10.81 -3.11 0.21
C VAL A 121 12.07 -2.45 0.81
N LEU A 122 12.46 -1.25 0.35
CA LEU A 122 13.56 -0.46 0.94
C LEU A 122 13.08 0.73 1.77
N ARG A 123 11.84 1.18 1.57
CA ARG A 123 11.22 2.27 2.34
C ARG A 123 10.23 1.77 3.39
N TRP A 124 9.79 0.52 3.24
CA TRP A 124 9.35 -0.35 4.32
C TRP A 124 10.38 -1.45 4.51
#